data_AF-B8D1N2-F1
#
_entry.id   AF-B8D1N2-F1
#
_cell.length_a   1.000
_cell.length_b   1.000
_cell.length_c   1.000
_cell.angle_alpha   90.00
_cell.angle_beta   90.00
_cell.angle_gamma   90.00
#
_symmetry.space_group_name_H-M   'P 1'
#
loop_
_entity.id
_entity.type
_entity.pdbx_description
1 polymer ?
#
loop_
_entity_poly.entity_id
_entity_poly.type
_entity_poly.pdbx_seq_one_letter_code
_entity_poly.pdbx_strand_id
1 'polypeptide(L)'
;MTGYEIINESEKIGYKLELRPGPKIGLSLKPGYNPDPQEAERLINKLKANKENVIEYLQLDDKAAFNKYIEELREQNRYDPRPDLSEDSELWQTVLKEAEKQDKQVYSNLHGCRCGGARLKTEKGQLKLIPAIGPDQFWKNKEEWDQDRKEFLLPYASDIKEIFIKVQRKCC
;
A
#
# COMPACT_ATOMS: atom_id res chain seq x y z
N MET A 1 3.63 -8.15 -7.18
CA MET A 1 4.81 -7.46 -7.72
C MET A 1 4.45 -6.91 -9.09
N THR A 2 4.57 -5.60 -9.28
CA THR A 2 4.15 -4.89 -10.50
C THR A 2 5.23 -5.00 -11.59
N GLY A 3 4.88 -4.73 -12.85
CA GLY A 3 5.89 -4.64 -13.92
C GLY A 3 6.92 -3.55 -13.64
N TYR A 4 6.50 -2.43 -13.04
CA TYR A 4 7.35 -1.33 -12.60
C TYR A 4 8.42 -1.75 -11.60
N GLU A 5 8.06 -2.53 -10.58
CA GLU A 5 9.01 -3.04 -9.58
C GLU A 5 10.09 -3.92 -10.21
N ILE A 6 9.70 -4.78 -11.15
CA ILE A 6 10.62 -5.68 -11.85
C ILE A 6 11.59 -4.90 -12.74
N ILE A 7 11.11 -3.87 -13.45
CA ILE A 7 11.96 -2.98 -14.25
C ILE A 7 12.97 -2.28 -13.34
N ASN A 8 12.52 -1.70 -12.23
CA ASN A 8 13.41 -1.02 -11.26
C ASN A 8 14.43 -1.96 -10.62
N GLU A 9 14.04 -3.19 -10.24
CA GLU A 9 14.98 -4.21 -9.75
C GLU A 9 16.04 -4.53 -10.81
N SER A 10 15.62 -4.70 -12.07
CA SER A 10 16.53 -4.97 -13.18
C SER A 10 17.58 -3.88 -13.34
N GLU A 11 17.15 -2.61 -13.29
CA GLU A 11 18.04 -1.46 -13.45
C GLU A 11 19.05 -1.31 -12.32
N LYS A 12 18.65 -1.66 -11.09
CA LYS A 12 19.53 -1.69 -9.90
C LYS A 12 20.64 -2.72 -10.06
N ILE A 13 20.33 -3.86 -10.67
CA ILE A 13 21.30 -4.92 -10.94
C ILE A 13 21.94 -4.79 -12.33
N GLY A 14 21.93 -3.59 -12.89
CA GLY A 14 22.69 -3.25 -14.10
C GLY A 14 22.05 -3.67 -15.42
N TYR A 15 20.85 -4.25 -15.43
CA TYR A 15 20.13 -4.55 -16.66
C TYR A 15 19.25 -3.38 -17.11
N LYS A 16 19.27 -3.07 -18.41
CA LYS A 16 18.29 -2.22 -19.06
C LYS A 16 17.34 -3.09 -19.89
N LEU A 17 16.05 -2.85 -19.71
CA LEU A 17 14.98 -3.52 -20.45
C LEU A 17 14.49 -2.62 -21.57
N GLU A 18 14.13 -3.22 -22.70
CA GLU A 18 13.53 -2.52 -23.82
C GLU A 18 12.51 -3.40 -24.54
N LEU A 19 11.47 -2.80 -25.09
CA LEU A 19 10.52 -3.52 -25.92
C LEU A 19 11.11 -3.75 -27.31
N ARG A 20 11.12 -5.01 -27.76
CA ARG A 20 11.50 -5.44 -29.10
C ARG A 20 10.24 -5.76 -29.93
N PRO A 21 10.30 -5.69 -31.27
CA PRO A 21 9.20 -6.10 -32.13
C PRO A 21 8.68 -7.51 -31.79
N GLY A 22 7.36 -7.66 -31.71
CA GLY A 22 6.71 -8.97 -31.49
C GLY A 22 6.61 -9.39 -30.02
N PRO A 23 5.89 -8.63 -29.17
CA PRO A 23 5.96 -8.61 -27.68
C PRO A 23 7.15 -9.34 -27.03
N LYS A 24 8.35 -8.85 -27.32
CA LYS A 24 9.62 -9.39 -26.78
C LYS A 24 10.28 -8.36 -25.88
N ILE A 25 10.83 -8.81 -24.77
CA ILE A 25 11.64 -7.99 -23.88
C ILE A 25 13.10 -8.22 -24.25
N GLY A 26 13.79 -7.16 -24.67
CA GLY A 26 15.23 -7.11 -24.81
C GLY A 26 15.87 -6.83 -23.45
N LEU A 27 16.96 -7.53 -23.15
CA LEU A 27 17.74 -7.33 -21.93
C LEU A 27 19.17 -6.97 -22.34
N SER A 28 19.70 -5.89 -21.79
CA SER A 28 21.07 -5.43 -22.06
C SER A 28 21.77 -5.03 -20.77
N LEU A 29 23.07 -5.30 -20.65
CA LEU A 29 23.85 -4.91 -19.48
C LEU A 29 24.41 -3.50 -19.64
N LYS A 30 24.37 -2.72 -18.55
CA LYS A 30 25.06 -1.44 -18.47
C LYS A 30 26.57 -1.68 -18.61
N PRO A 31 27.30 -0.83 -19.35
CA PRO A 31 28.75 -0.98 -19.51
C PRO A 31 29.47 -1.07 -18.16
N GLY A 32 30.39 -2.03 -18.03
CA GLY A 32 31.18 -2.24 -16.82
C GLY A 32 30.45 -2.96 -15.68
N TYR A 33 29.20 -3.37 -15.87
CA TYR A 33 28.46 -4.13 -14.88
C TYR A 33 28.65 -5.65 -15.07
N ASN A 34 28.92 -6.35 -13.97
CA ASN A 34 29.02 -7.81 -13.94
C ASN A 34 28.03 -8.34 -12.89
N PRO A 35 26.82 -8.77 -13.29
CA PRO A 35 25.79 -9.20 -12.34
C PRO A 35 26.17 -10.52 -11.70
N ASP A 36 25.75 -10.70 -10.44
CA ASP A 36 25.82 -12.01 -9.80
C ASP A 36 24.98 -13.03 -10.61
N PRO A 37 25.52 -14.22 -10.95
CA PRO A 37 24.80 -15.20 -11.76
C PRO A 37 23.48 -15.68 -11.14
N GLN A 38 23.41 -15.82 -9.81
CA GLN A 38 22.19 -16.26 -9.13
C GLN A 38 21.14 -15.15 -9.15
N GLU A 39 21.57 -13.90 -8.98
CA GLU A 39 20.70 -12.73 -9.07
C GLU A 39 20.15 -12.53 -10.49
N ALA A 40 20.99 -12.72 -11.51
CA ALA A 40 20.59 -12.69 -12.91
C ALA A 40 19.57 -13.79 -13.24
N GLU A 41 19.80 -15.02 -12.79
CA GLU A 41 18.87 -16.13 -12.98
C GLU A 41 17.53 -15.87 -12.30
N ARG A 42 17.55 -15.38 -11.06
CA ARG A 42 16.35 -14.99 -10.31
C ARG A 42 15.56 -13.91 -11.06
N LEU A 43 16.24 -12.90 -11.59
CA LEU A 43 15.59 -11.85 -12.38
C LEU A 43 14.96 -12.41 -13.65
N ILE A 44 15.67 -13.25 -14.41
CA ILE A 44 15.16 -13.85 -15.64
C ILE A 44 13.88 -14.67 -15.35
N ASN A 45 13.87 -15.43 -14.25
CA ASN A 45 12.69 -16.19 -13.85
C ASN A 45 11.52 -15.28 -13.46
N LYS A 46 11.77 -14.17 -12.74
CA LYS A 46 10.76 -13.13 -12.45
C LYS A 46 10.20 -12.50 -13.73
N LEU A 47 11.06 -12.14 -14.68
CA LEU A 47 10.67 -11.57 -15.97
C LEU A 47 9.79 -12.52 -16.78
N LYS A 48 10.13 -13.81 -16.82
CA LYS A 48 9.33 -14.84 -17.49
C LYS A 48 7.95 -14.98 -16.84
N ALA A 49 7.88 -15.02 -15.51
CA ALA A 49 6.63 -15.17 -14.78
C ALA A 49 5.70 -13.94 -14.89
N ASN A 50 6.24 -12.75 -15.19
CA ASN A 50 5.49 -11.49 -15.20
C ASN A 50 5.59 -10.76 -16.56
N LYS A 51 5.85 -11.51 -17.65
CA LYS A 51 6.19 -10.96 -18.96
C LYS A 51 5.17 -9.92 -19.44
N GLU A 52 3.88 -10.22 -19.32
CA GLU A 52 2.80 -9.37 -19.81
C GLU A 52 2.76 -8.03 -19.06
N ASN A 53 2.82 -8.09 -17.72
CA ASN A 53 2.87 -6.90 -16.88
C ASN A 53 4.08 -6.03 -17.22
N VAL A 54 5.27 -6.64 -17.41
CA VAL A 54 6.49 -5.87 -17.76
C VAL A 54 6.35 -5.22 -19.14
N ILE A 55 5.78 -5.92 -20.13
CA ILE A 55 5.54 -5.35 -21.47
C ILE A 55 4.60 -4.16 -21.38
N GLU A 56 3.53 -4.24 -20.60
CA GLU A 56 2.58 -3.14 -20.43
C GLU A 56 3.29 -1.88 -19.91
N TYR A 57 4.14 -2.02 -18.91
CA TYR A 57 4.92 -0.89 -18.39
C TYR A 57 5.95 -0.34 -19.38
N LEU A 58 6.61 -1.19 -20.17
CA LEU A 58 7.58 -0.76 -21.19
C LEU A 58 6.93 -0.05 -22.38
N GLN A 59 5.61 -0.11 -22.54
CA GLN A 59 4.87 0.63 -23.57
C GLN A 59 4.52 2.06 -23.13
N LEU A 60 4.62 2.35 -21.84
CA LEU A 60 4.30 3.65 -21.26
C LEU A 60 5.54 4.55 -21.24
N ASP A 61 5.32 5.86 -21.30
CA ASP A 61 6.36 6.81 -20.90
C ASP A 61 6.57 6.78 -19.38
N ASP A 62 7.67 7.36 -18.90
CA ASP A 62 8.05 7.35 -17.49
C ASP A 62 6.94 7.88 -16.56
N LYS A 63 6.22 8.91 -16.99
CA LYS A 63 5.15 9.54 -16.19
C LYS A 63 3.93 8.63 -16.11
N ALA A 64 3.51 8.07 -17.23
CA ALA A 64 2.39 7.14 -17.30
C ALA A 64 2.69 5.83 -16.55
N ALA A 65 3.90 5.30 -16.68
CA ALA A 65 4.37 4.15 -15.93
C ALA A 65 4.34 4.42 -14.42
N PHE A 66 4.89 5.55 -13.97
CA PHE A 66 4.85 5.90 -12.55
C PHE A 66 3.42 6.06 -12.02
N ASN A 67 2.54 6.75 -12.76
CA ASN A 67 1.15 6.93 -12.35
C ASN A 67 0.40 5.59 -12.21
N LYS A 68 0.56 4.69 -13.19
CA LYS A 68 -0.03 3.35 -13.14
C LYS A 68 0.47 2.57 -11.93
N TYR A 69 1.76 2.63 -11.63
CA TYR A 69 2.33 1.99 -10.44
C TYR A 69 1.72 2.54 -9.14
N ILE A 70 1.55 3.86 -9.03
CA ILE A 70 0.91 4.47 -7.87
C ILE A 70 -0.56 4.02 -7.73
N GLU A 71 -1.29 3.88 -8.83
CA GLU A 71 -2.67 3.38 -8.81
C GLU A 71 -2.74 1.91 -8.37
N GLU A 72 -1.85 1.06 -8.90
CA GLU A 72 -1.76 -0.34 -8.49
C GLU A 72 -1.39 -0.48 -7.00
N LEU A 73 -0.46 0.35 -6.51
CA LEU A 73 -0.11 0.39 -5.09
C LEU A 73 -1.29 0.84 -4.21
N ARG A 74 -2.06 1.84 -4.66
CA ARG A 74 -3.26 2.30 -3.95
C ARG A 74 -4.32 1.21 -3.88
N GLU A 75 -4.51 0.45 -4.95
CA GLU A 75 -5.46 -0.65 -4.96
C GLU A 75 -4.99 -1.82 -4.07
N GLN A 76 -3.70 -2.17 -4.13
CA GLN A 76 -3.12 -3.21 -3.27
C GLN A 76 -3.24 -2.86 -1.79
N ASN A 77 -2.98 -1.59 -1.45
CA ASN A 77 -2.99 -1.10 -0.07
C ASN A 77 -4.32 -0.43 0.31
N ARG A 78 -5.38 -0.62 -0.49
CA ARG A 78 -6.68 0.01 -0.32
C ARG A 78 -7.25 -0.18 1.09
N TYR A 79 -7.08 -1.37 1.65
CA TYR A 79 -7.59 -1.70 2.98
C TYR A 79 -6.50 -1.73 4.06
N ASP A 80 -5.26 -1.41 3.73
CA ASP A 80 -4.24 -1.08 4.74
C ASP A 80 -3.15 -0.22 4.09
N PRO A 81 -3.25 1.12 4.13
CA PRO A 81 -2.27 2.01 3.53
C PRO A 81 -0.94 2.08 4.29
N ARG A 82 -0.81 1.38 5.43
CA ARG A 82 0.41 1.32 6.24
C ARG A 82 0.76 -0.14 6.58
N PRO A 83 1.06 -0.97 5.57
CA PRO A 83 1.41 -2.37 5.78
C PRO A 83 2.73 -2.55 6.57
N ASP A 84 3.54 -1.49 6.68
CA ASP A 84 4.71 -1.41 7.56
C ASP A 84 4.35 -1.49 9.06
N LEU A 85 3.12 -1.09 9.44
CA LEU A 85 2.58 -1.22 10.80
C LEU A 85 1.84 -2.56 10.95
N SER A 86 2.59 -3.65 11.01
CA SER A 86 2.05 -5.00 10.84
C SER A 86 1.18 -5.51 11.98
N GLU A 87 1.32 -4.97 13.20
CA GLU A 87 0.71 -5.55 14.41
C GLU A 87 -0.83 -5.55 14.40
N ASP A 88 -1.43 -4.62 13.66
CA ASP A 88 -2.88 -4.44 13.54
C ASP A 88 -3.35 -4.39 12.08
N SER A 89 -2.51 -4.83 11.14
CA SER A 89 -2.77 -4.79 9.69
C SER A 89 -4.05 -5.55 9.30
N GLU A 90 -4.22 -6.77 9.79
CA GLU A 90 -5.42 -7.59 9.49
C GLU A 90 -6.71 -6.96 10.04
N LEU A 91 -6.63 -6.32 11.21
CA LEU A 91 -7.75 -5.58 11.81
C LEU A 91 -8.11 -4.37 10.94
N TRP A 92 -7.12 -3.60 10.48
CA TRP A 92 -7.35 -2.47 9.57
C TRP A 92 -7.97 -2.91 8.25
N GLN A 93 -7.48 -4.00 7.65
CA GLN A 93 -8.08 -4.59 6.47
C GLN A 93 -9.56 -4.89 6.65
N THR A 94 -9.93 -5.45 7.80
CA THR A 94 -11.31 -5.79 8.10
C THR A 94 -12.15 -4.53 8.37
N VAL A 95 -11.64 -3.57 9.16
CA VAL A 95 -12.31 -2.29 9.45
C VAL A 95 -12.57 -1.49 8.18
N LEU A 96 -11.57 -1.31 7.32
CA LEU A 96 -11.71 -0.50 6.11
C LEU A 96 -12.64 -1.16 5.09
N LYS A 97 -12.61 -2.50 4.97
CA LYS A 97 -13.58 -3.24 4.14
C LYS A 97 -15.02 -3.05 4.63
N GLU A 98 -15.25 -3.06 5.95
CA GLU A 98 -16.59 -2.84 6.50
C GLU A 98 -17.02 -1.37 6.42
N ALA A 99 -16.09 -0.44 6.63
CA ALA A 99 -16.33 0.99 6.49
C ALA A 99 -16.74 1.35 5.06
N GLU A 100 -16.05 0.83 4.04
CA GLU A 100 -16.36 1.12 2.64
C GLU A 100 -17.75 0.63 2.24
N LYS A 101 -18.17 -0.54 2.75
CA LYS A 101 -19.53 -1.07 2.52
C LYS A 101 -20.62 -0.21 3.15
N GLN A 102 -20.32 0.41 4.29
CA GLN A 102 -21.28 1.19 5.06
C GLN A 102 -21.37 2.63 4.58
N ASP A 103 -20.23 3.32 4.49
CA ASP A 103 -20.17 4.73 4.09
C ASP A 103 -18.77 5.12 3.56
N LYS A 104 -18.74 5.73 2.37
CA LYS A 104 -17.48 6.12 1.70
C LYS A 104 -16.71 7.21 2.45
N GLN A 105 -17.40 8.11 3.17
CA GLN A 105 -16.77 9.16 3.94
C GLN A 105 -16.15 8.60 5.23
N VAL A 106 -16.84 7.68 5.92
CA VAL A 106 -16.29 6.96 7.08
C VAL A 106 -15.05 6.16 6.67
N TYR A 107 -15.10 5.46 5.53
CA TYR A 107 -13.93 4.80 4.96
C TYR A 107 -12.78 5.79 4.75
N SER A 108 -13.04 6.92 4.09
CA SER A 108 -12.02 7.92 3.77
C SER A 108 -11.37 8.49 5.04
N ASN A 109 -12.16 8.77 6.08
CA ASN A 109 -11.68 9.32 7.35
C ASN A 109 -10.83 8.29 8.11
N LEU A 110 -11.29 7.04 8.19
CA LEU A 110 -10.54 5.95 8.84
C LEU A 110 -9.27 5.60 8.07
N HIS A 111 -9.32 5.57 6.74
CA HIS A 111 -8.15 5.37 5.88
C HIS A 111 -7.12 6.49 6.10
N GLY A 112 -7.57 7.75 6.18
CA GLY A 112 -6.72 8.89 6.53
C GLY A 112 -6.06 8.73 7.91
N CYS A 113 -6.81 8.28 8.91
CA CYS A 113 -6.25 7.99 10.24
C CYS A 113 -5.18 6.89 10.19
N ARG A 114 -5.40 5.82 9.43
CA ARG A 114 -4.39 4.76 9.24
C ARG A 114 -3.15 5.30 8.54
N CYS A 115 -3.28 6.10 7.48
CA CYS A 115 -2.14 6.79 6.84
C CYS A 115 -1.32 7.59 7.87
N GLY A 116 -2.00 8.33 8.75
CA GLY A 116 -1.41 9.08 9.85
C GLY A 116 -0.73 8.24 10.94
N GLY A 117 -0.80 6.91 10.85
CA GLY A 117 -0.16 5.98 11.78
C GLY A 117 -1.05 5.57 12.97
N ALA A 118 -2.35 5.84 12.92
CA ALA A 118 -3.27 5.35 13.94
C ALA A 118 -3.31 3.82 13.96
N ARG A 119 -3.48 3.27 15.16
CA ARG A 119 -3.53 1.85 15.44
C ARG A 119 -4.87 1.43 16.01
N LEU A 120 -5.30 0.21 15.72
CA LEU A 120 -6.45 -0.44 16.31
C LEU A 120 -6.00 -1.35 17.45
N LYS A 121 -6.63 -1.21 18.62
CA LYS A 121 -6.38 -2.09 19.77
C LYS A 121 -7.69 -2.54 20.39
N THR A 122 -7.74 -3.80 20.80
CA THR A 122 -8.84 -4.32 21.60
C THR A 122 -8.55 -4.09 23.09
N GLU A 123 -9.34 -3.25 23.74
CA GLU A 123 -9.25 -2.96 25.17
C GLU A 123 -10.56 -3.27 25.86
N LYS A 124 -10.55 -4.12 26.90
CA LYS A 124 -11.75 -4.51 27.65
C LYS A 124 -12.90 -4.99 26.74
N GLY A 125 -12.55 -5.73 25.69
CA GLY A 125 -13.51 -6.25 24.72
C GLY A 125 -14.07 -5.20 23.75
N GLN A 126 -13.48 -4.00 23.66
CA GLN A 126 -13.87 -2.95 22.72
C GLN A 126 -12.70 -2.58 21.80
N LEU A 127 -12.96 -2.50 20.50
CA LEU A 127 -11.99 -2.02 19.52
C LEU A 127 -11.88 -0.51 19.65
N LYS A 128 -10.65 0.00 19.69
CA LYS A 128 -10.36 1.42 19.84
C LYS A 128 -9.32 1.86 18.82
N LEU A 129 -9.50 3.10 18.38
CA LEU A 129 -8.54 3.81 17.55
C LEU A 129 -7.58 4.61 18.44
N ILE A 130 -6.29 4.36 18.29
CA ILE A 130 -5.21 4.95 19.09
C ILE A 130 -4.27 5.70 18.14
N PRO A 131 -4.13 7.03 18.24
CA PRO A 131 -3.22 7.79 17.37
C PRO A 131 -1.76 7.50 17.73
N ALA A 132 -0.87 7.60 16.73
CA ALA A 132 0.56 7.73 16.97
C ALA A 132 0.88 9.22 17.12
N ILE A 133 1.32 9.64 18.31
CA ILE A 133 1.63 11.04 18.64
C ILE A 133 3.11 11.17 18.92
N GLY A 134 3.77 12.14 18.29
CA GLY A 134 5.18 12.45 18.54
C GLY A 134 5.80 13.39 17.48
N PRO A 135 7.02 13.90 17.73
CA PRO A 135 7.67 14.89 16.87
C PRO A 135 7.86 14.40 15.42
N ASP A 136 8.05 13.11 15.22
CA ASP A 136 8.22 12.49 13.89
C ASP A 136 6.95 11.80 13.36
N GLN A 137 5.82 11.96 14.06
CA GLN A 137 4.53 11.37 13.67
C GLN A 137 3.67 12.37 12.89
N PHE A 138 2.54 11.91 12.33
CA PHE A 138 1.59 12.78 11.65
C PHE A 138 1.00 13.80 12.63
N TRP A 139 0.51 13.34 13.79
CA TRP A 139 0.09 14.21 14.89
C TRP A 139 1.28 14.45 15.83
N LYS A 140 1.68 15.71 15.99
CA LYS A 140 2.85 16.07 16.82
C LYS A 140 2.55 16.06 18.30
N ASN A 141 1.29 16.34 18.64
CA ASN A 141 0.79 16.45 20.00
C ASN A 141 -0.68 16.00 20.05
N LYS A 142 -1.25 16.01 21.25
CA LYS A 142 -2.62 15.55 21.48
C LYS A 142 -3.65 16.53 20.90
N GLU A 143 -3.33 17.82 20.91
CA GLU A 143 -4.21 18.89 20.46
C GLU A 143 -4.51 18.77 18.96
N GLU A 144 -3.49 18.47 18.15
CA GLU A 144 -3.64 18.19 16.72
C GLU A 144 -4.54 16.97 16.47
N TRP A 145 -4.31 15.87 17.20
CA TRP A 145 -5.18 14.70 17.12
C TRP A 145 -6.63 15.01 17.52
N ASP A 146 -6.82 15.77 18.60
CA ASP A 146 -8.15 16.11 19.09
C ASP A 146 -8.90 17.02 18.10
N GLN A 147 -8.19 17.91 17.38
CA GLN A 147 -8.75 18.73 16.31
C GLN A 147 -9.23 17.86 15.13
N ASP A 148 -8.37 17.00 14.58
CA ASP A 148 -8.73 16.11 13.48
C ASP A 148 -9.84 15.14 13.88
N ARG A 149 -9.76 14.58 15.10
CA ARG A 149 -10.80 13.72 15.64
C ARG A 149 -12.14 14.43 15.71
N LYS A 150 -12.16 15.71 16.12
CA LYS A 150 -13.39 16.50 16.22
C LYS A 150 -14.00 16.76 14.85
N GLU A 151 -13.18 17.01 13.84
CA GLU A 151 -13.63 17.31 12.48
C GLU A 151 -14.04 16.05 11.71
N PHE A 152 -13.23 14.99 11.75
CA PHE A 152 -13.35 13.84 10.86
C PHE A 152 -13.93 12.59 11.52
N LEU A 153 -13.87 12.44 12.84
CA LEU A 153 -14.31 11.20 13.52
C LEU A 153 -15.57 11.38 14.35
N LEU A 154 -15.67 12.46 15.14
CA LEU A 154 -16.82 12.68 16.03
C LEU A 154 -18.16 12.78 15.28
N PRO A 155 -18.27 13.41 14.09
CA PRO A 155 -19.52 13.44 13.34
C PRO A 155 -20.02 12.05 12.94
N TYR A 156 -19.11 11.08 12.85
CA TYR A 156 -19.36 9.70 12.40
C TYR A 156 -19.20 8.67 13.53
N ALA A 157 -19.20 9.11 14.79
CA ALA A 157 -18.88 8.25 15.93
C ALA A 157 -19.81 7.03 16.06
N SER A 158 -21.08 7.19 15.71
CA SER A 158 -22.06 6.09 15.73
C SER A 158 -21.75 5.03 14.66
N ASP A 159 -21.46 5.45 13.43
CA ASP A 159 -21.12 4.54 12.32
C ASP A 159 -19.80 3.81 12.60
N ILE A 160 -18.78 4.54 13.05
CA ILE A 160 -17.49 3.95 13.43
C ILE A 160 -17.67 2.91 14.52
N LYS A 161 -18.48 3.21 15.54
CA LYS A 161 -18.78 2.26 16.63
C LYS A 161 -19.48 1.00 16.10
N GLU A 162 -20.43 1.15 15.19
CA GLU A 162 -21.13 0.00 14.58
C GLU A 162 -20.16 -0.88 13.79
N ILE A 163 -19.30 -0.27 12.96
CA ILE A 163 -18.24 -0.97 12.21
C ILE A 163 -17.33 -1.74 13.18
N PHE A 164 -16.87 -1.09 14.25
CA PHE A 164 -16.00 -1.73 15.24
C PHE A 164 -16.69 -2.94 15.89
N ILE A 165 -17.97 -2.83 16.27
CA ILE A 165 -18.74 -3.96 16.80
C ILE A 165 -18.86 -5.10 15.78
N LYS A 166 -19.13 -4.78 14.50
CA LYS A 166 -19.21 -5.78 13.42
C LYS A 166 -17.88 -6.52 13.25
N VAL A 167 -16.76 -5.81 13.25
CA VAL A 167 -15.42 -6.40 13.10
C VAL A 167 -15.10 -7.30 14.28
N GLN A 168 -15.34 -6.84 15.51
CA GLN A 168 -15.08 -7.64 16.71
C GLN A 168 -15.82 -8.98 16.70
N ARG A 169 -17.09 -9.00 16.24
CA ARG A 169 -17.87 -10.23 16.11
C ARG A 169 -17.34 -11.22 15.07
N LYS A 170 -16.50 -10.78 14.13
CA LYS A 170 -15.87 -11.64 13.11
C LYS A 170 -14.52 -12.21 13.57
N CYS A 171 -13.91 -11.60 14.57
CA CYS A 171 -12.59 -11.98 15.09
C CYS A 171 -12.66 -12.76 16.41
N CYS A 172 -13.85 -12.95 16.97
CA CYS A 172 -14.13 -13.85 18.09
C CYS A 172 -14.74 -15.15 17.58
#